data_AF-A0A5B0FBN5-F1
#
_entry.id   AF-A0A5B0FBN5-F1
#
_cell.length_a   1.000
_cell.length_b   1.000
_cell.length_c   1.000
_cell.angle_alpha   90.00
_cell.angle_beta   90.00
_cell.angle_gamma   90.00
#
_symmetry.space_group_name_H-M   'P 1'
#
loop_
_entity.id
_entity.type
_entity.pdbx_description
1 polymer ?
#
loop_
_entity_poly.entity_id
_entity_poly.type
_entity_poly.pdbx_seq_one_letter_code
_entity_poly.pdbx_strand_id
1 'polypeptide(L)'
;GRDVSRYLRLLLRKEGADFHTSAEFEVVRTIKERACYLSINPQKDEALETEKVQYTLPDGSTLDVGPARFRAPELLFQPDLVG
;
A
#
# COMPACT_ATOMS: atom_id res chain seq x y z
N GLY A 1 -3.62 5.34 11.45
CA GLY A 1 -4.70 4.78 10.61
C GLY A 1 -4.89 5.54 9.30
N ARG A 2 -5.24 6.82 9.36
CA ARG A 2 -5.36 7.72 8.19
C ARG A 2 -4.01 7.96 7.51
N ASP A 3 -2.94 8.10 8.29
CA ASP A 3 -1.59 8.37 7.78
C ASP A 3 -1.01 7.17 7.03
N VAL A 4 -1.29 5.94 7.49
CA VAL A 4 -1.00 4.69 6.76
C VAL A 4 -1.69 4.68 5.39
N SER A 5 -2.96 5.08 5.30
CA SER A 5 -3.67 5.17 4.01
C SER A 5 -3.07 6.26 3.10
N ARG A 6 -2.62 7.39 3.65
CA ARG A 6 -1.91 8.42 2.87
C ARG A 6 -0.55 7.94 2.38
N TYR A 7 0.18 7.20 3.20
CA TYR A 7 1.46 6.64 2.84
C TYR A 7 1.31 5.54 1.79
N LEU A 8 0.32 4.66 1.95
CA LEU A 8 -0.04 3.68 0.91
C LEU A 8 -0.35 4.36 -0.42
N ARG A 9 -1.12 5.45 -0.42
CA ARG A 9 -1.38 6.26 -1.62
C ARG A 9 -0.10 6.78 -2.26
N LEU A 10 0.86 7.26 -1.47
CA LEU A 10 2.16 7.73 -1.95
C LEU A 10 2.98 6.59 -2.57
N LEU A 11 2.97 5.41 -1.97
CA LEU A 11 3.66 4.23 -2.50
C LEU A 11 3.03 3.75 -3.81
N LEU A 12 1.70 3.69 -3.89
CA LEU A 12 0.98 3.33 -5.11
C LEU A 12 1.26 4.32 -6.24
N ARG A 13 1.38 5.61 -5.92
CA ARG A 13 1.75 6.66 -6.87
C ARG A 13 3.14 6.43 -7.47
N LYS A 14 4.11 5.96 -6.66
CA LYS A 14 5.47 5.63 -7.14
C LYS A 14 5.46 4.42 -8.10
N GLU A 15 4.53 3.50 -7.91
CA GLU A 15 4.32 2.34 -8.79
C GLU A 15 3.46 2.66 -10.04
N GLY A 16 3.02 3.91 -10.19
CA GLY A 16 2.28 4.39 -11.38
C GLY A 16 0.77 4.52 -11.21
N ALA A 17 0.22 4.25 -10.02
CA ALA A 17 -1.20 4.40 -9.72
C ALA A 17 -1.46 5.66 -8.87
N ASP A 18 -1.96 6.71 -9.50
CA ASP A 18 -2.30 7.97 -8.83
C ASP A 18 -3.78 8.00 -8.44
N PHE A 19 -4.05 8.44 -7.22
CA PHE A 19 -5.40 8.54 -6.65
C PHE A 19 -5.59 9.96 -6.13
N HIS A 20 -6.42 10.77 -6.80
CA HIS A 20 -6.52 12.20 -6.52
C HIS A 20 -7.76 12.58 -5.71
N THR A 21 -8.88 11.91 -5.93
CA THR A 21 -10.17 12.26 -5.35
C THR A 21 -10.43 11.62 -3.98
N SER A 22 -11.43 12.13 -3.26
CA SER A 22 -11.87 11.57 -1.99
C SER A 22 -12.48 10.17 -2.14
N ALA A 23 -13.18 9.90 -3.24
CA ALA A 23 -13.74 8.58 -3.53
C ALA A 23 -12.63 7.54 -3.75
N GLU A 24 -11.61 7.91 -4.53
CA GLU A 24 -10.42 7.08 -4.73
C GLU A 24 -9.64 6.84 -3.43
N PHE A 25 -9.63 7.82 -2.52
CA PHE A 25 -9.02 7.63 -1.21
C PHE A 25 -9.71 6.52 -0.39
N GLU A 26 -11.03 6.35 -0.56
CA GLU A 26 -11.77 5.25 0.07
C GLU A 26 -11.42 3.89 -0.56
N VAL A 27 -11.08 3.87 -1.86
CA VAL A 27 -10.53 2.67 -2.53
C VAL A 27 -9.18 2.30 -1.95
N VAL A 28 -8.26 3.27 -1.79
CA VAL A 28 -6.96 3.04 -1.12
C VAL A 28 -7.14 2.50 0.30
N ARG A 29 -8.15 2.96 1.03
CA ARG A 29 -8.49 2.44 2.35
C ARG A 29 -8.94 0.98 2.28
N THR A 30 -9.77 0.63 1.32
CA THR A 30 -10.24 -0.74 1.09
C THR A 30 -9.07 -1.66 0.71
N ILE A 31 -8.17 -1.19 -0.17
CA ILE A 31 -6.94 -1.91 -0.54
C ILE A 31 -6.09 -2.14 0.70
N LYS A 32 -5.92 -1.13 1.56
CA LYS A 32 -5.19 -1.29 2.82
C LYS A 32 -5.82 -2.40 3.66
N GLU A 33 -7.13 -2.39 3.86
CA GLU A 33 -7.80 -3.37 4.73
C GLU A 33 -7.84 -4.78 4.16
N ARG A 34 -7.84 -4.94 2.83
CA ARG A 34 -7.87 -6.26 2.17
C ARG A 34 -6.50 -6.82 1.82
N ALA A 35 -5.56 -5.97 1.42
CA ALA A 35 -4.28 -6.38 0.88
C ALA A 35 -3.12 -6.13 1.85
N CYS A 36 -3.14 -5.09 2.70
CA CYS A 36 -1.99 -4.85 3.58
C CYS A 36 -1.94 -5.86 4.74
N TYR A 37 -0.73 -6.21 5.14
CA TYR A 37 -0.46 -7.07 6.27
C TYR A 37 0.81 -6.59 6.99
N LEU A 38 0.93 -6.92 8.27
CA LEU A 38 2.14 -6.67 9.04
C LEU A 38 3.09 -7.85 8.85
N SER A 39 4.24 -7.59 8.24
CA SER A 39 5.33 -8.57 8.17
C SER A 39 6.02 -8.66 9.53
N ILE A 40 6.32 -9.88 9.96
CA ILE A 40 7.11 -10.11 11.19
C ILE A 40 8.56 -9.65 10.99
N ASN A 41 9.09 -9.75 9.77
CA ASN A 41 10.46 -9.36 9.46
C ASN A 41 10.54 -8.62 8.11
N PRO A 42 10.27 -7.30 8.07
CA PRO A 42 10.14 -6.51 6.83
C PRO A 42 11.39 -6.56 5.96
N GLN A 43 12.58 -6.60 6.58
CA GLN A 43 13.86 -6.71 5.86
C GLN A 43 13.98 -8.00 5.06
N LYS A 44 13.38 -9.09 5.55
CA LYS A 44 13.40 -10.39 4.86
C LYS A 44 12.33 -10.46 3.78
N ASP A 45 11.15 -9.89 4.02
CA ASP A 45 10.07 -9.75 3.02
C ASP A 45 10.56 -8.92 1.82
N GLU A 46 11.26 -7.81 2.09
CA GLU A 46 11.81 -6.95 1.06
C GLU A 46 12.88 -7.65 0.21
N ALA A 47 13.71 -8.49 0.83
CA ALA A 47 14.72 -9.28 0.13
C ALA A 47 14.14 -10.45 -0.68
N LEU A 48 12.93 -10.92 -0.34
CA LEU A 48 12.30 -12.06 -1.00
C LEU A 48 11.52 -11.67 -2.27
N GLU A 49 11.49 -10.39 -2.64
CA GLU A 49 10.64 -9.84 -3.69
C GLU A 49 9.20 -10.36 -3.54
N THR A 50 8.52 -9.91 -2.47
CA THR A 50 7.13 -10.27 -2.17
C THR A 50 6.26 -10.24 -3.43
N GLU A 51 5.61 -11.38 -3.73
CA GLU A 51 4.77 -11.57 -4.91
C GLU A 51 3.81 -10.37 -5.10
N LYS A 52 3.92 -9.72 -6.26
CA LYS A 52 3.02 -8.63 -6.64
C LYS A 52 1.61 -9.19 -6.72
N VAL A 53 0.72 -8.70 -5.85
CA VAL A 53 -0.68 -9.12 -5.88
C VAL A 53 -1.47 -8.12 -6.70
N GLN A 54 -2.09 -8.64 -7.76
CA GLN A 54 -3.00 -7.88 -8.59
C GLN A 54 -4.32 -7.65 -7.86
N TYR A 55 -4.68 -6.39 -7.69
CA TYR A 55 -5.93 -5.96 -7.10
C TYR A 55 -6.81 -5.32 -8.16
N THR A 56 -8.04 -5.82 -8.31
CA THR A 56 -8.99 -5.24 -9.26
C THR A 56 -9.71 -4.04 -8.62
N LEU A 57 -9.55 -2.88 -9.24
CA LEU A 57 -10.25 -1.65 -8.87
C LEU A 57 -11.73 -1.72 -9.27
N PRO A 58 -12.62 -0.94 -8.63
CA PRO A 58 -14.04 -0.90 -8.96
C PRO A 58 -14.32 -0.46 -10.42
N ASP A 59 -13.41 0.32 -11.02
CA ASP A 59 -13.47 0.72 -12.44
C ASP A 59 -13.04 -0.40 -13.41
N GLY A 60 -12.65 -1.57 -12.91
CA GLY A 60 -12.24 -2.74 -13.70
C GLY A 60 -10.75 -2.78 -14.06
N SER A 61 -9.98 -1.73 -13.76
CA SER A 61 -8.52 -1.73 -13.92
C SER A 61 -7.83 -2.61 -12.87
N THR A 62 -6.72 -3.25 -13.23
CA THR A 62 -5.89 -4.03 -12.30
C THR A 62 -4.71 -3.21 -11.80
N LEU A 63 -4.46 -3.31 -10.51
CA LEU A 63 -3.37 -2.62 -9.81
C LEU A 63 -2.43 -3.65 -9.19
N ASP A 64 -1.17 -3.63 -9.57
CA ASP A 64 -0.15 -4.45 -8.92
C ASP A 64 0.26 -3.83 -7.58
N VAL A 65 -0.14 -4.47 -6.48
CA VAL A 65 0.25 -4.07 -5.12
C VAL A 65 1.37 -5.00 -4.67
N GLY A 66 2.61 -4.56 -4.86
CA GLY A 66 3.81 -5.29 -4.43
C GLY A 66 4.21 -4.97 -2.99
N PRO A 67 5.42 -4.43 -2.74
CA PRO A 67 5.93 -4.22 -1.38
C PRO A 67 5.19 -3.14 -0.58
N ALA A 68 4.35 -2.34 -1.25
CA ALA A 68 3.50 -1.36 -0.59
C ALA A 68 2.56 -1.97 0.47
N ARG A 69 2.23 -3.27 0.33
CA ARG A 69 1.33 -4.01 1.23
C ARG A 69 1.87 -4.16 2.65
N PHE A 70 3.18 -4.39 2.79
CA PHE A 70 3.82 -4.48 4.10
C PHE A 70 4.47 -3.15 4.50
N ARG A 71 5.03 -2.37 3.55
CA ARG A 71 5.64 -1.07 3.88
C ARG A 71 4.64 -0.05 4.43
N ALA A 72 3.40 -0.04 3.94
CA ALA A 72 2.40 0.91 4.43
C ALA A 72 2.12 0.77 5.94
N PRO A 73 1.79 -0.42 6.47
CA PRO A 73 1.55 -0.60 7.91
C PRO A 73 2.80 -0.45 8.78
N GLU A 74 4.02 -0.67 8.25
CA GLU A 74 5.28 -0.43 8.99
C GLU A 74 5.45 1.02 9.46
N LEU A 75 4.76 1.98 8.84
CA LEU A 75 4.72 3.36 9.30
C LEU A 75 4.32 3.51 10.78
N LEU A 76 3.52 2.57 11.30
CA LEU A 76 3.11 2.57 12.71
C LEU A 76 4.28 2.27 13.67
N PHE A 77 5.33 1.63 13.17
CA PHE A 77 6.52 1.21 13.93
C PHE A 77 7.75 2.05 13.56
N GLN A 78 7.78 2.61 12.35
CA GLN A 78 8.85 3.46 11.84
C GLN A 78 8.28 4.79 11.32
N PRO A 79 8.05 5.77 12.22
CA PRO A 79 7.47 7.06 11.84
C PRO A 79 8.38 7.90 10.91
N ASP A 80 9.68 7.58 10.88
CA ASP A 80 10.68 8.25 10.01
C ASP A 80 10.37 8.10 8.50
N LEU A 81 9.58 7.09 8.13
CA LEU A 81 9.22 6.79 6.73
C LEU A 81 8.31 7.85 6.06
N VAL A 82 7.70 8.75 6.83
CA VAL A 82 6.81 9.83 6.32
C VAL A 82 7.39 11.23 6.59
N GLY A 83 8.69 11.29 6.91
CA GLY A 83 9.46 12.54 7.03
C GLY A 83 9.79 13.18 5.69
#